data_AF-A0A6A2FL84-F1
#
_entry.id   AF-A0A6A2FL84-F1
#
_cell.length_a   1.000
_cell.length_b   1.000
_cell.length_c   1.000
_cell.angle_alpha   90.00
_cell.angle_beta   90.00
_cell.angle_gamma   90.00
#
_symmetry.space_group_name_H-M   'P 1'
#
loop_
_entity.id
_entity.type
_entity.pdbx_description
1 polymer ?
#
loop_
_entity_poly.entity_id
_entity_poly.type
_entity_poly.pdbx_seq_one_letter_code
_entity_poly.pdbx_strand_id
1 'polypeptide(L)'
;MKNENFKTLEGAFAHHELDLNNLPEGAKAIKTFEDACAKLGVDPTALPEVAYLPQEFQTPVINHYKAMVITKALNDGWTPDYTDSDQWKYEPRFWMVKDEAAPGGVGFVGSGCVGWDTHTHCGSRLCFASAELCIYASIQFEDIYSGMLL
;
A
#
# COMPACT_ATOMS: atom_id res chain seq x y z
N MET A 1 1.74 -26.69 6.61
CA MET A 1 2.29 -26.27 5.29
C MET A 1 1.67 -24.92 4.98
N LYS A 2 2.46 -23.85 4.85
CA LYS A 2 1.94 -22.57 4.35
C LYS A 2 1.64 -22.77 2.86
N ASN A 3 0.41 -22.52 2.43
CA ASN A 3 0.01 -22.63 1.03
C ASN A 3 0.58 -21.41 0.28
N GLU A 4 1.44 -21.62 -0.71
CA GLU A 4 2.10 -20.53 -1.46
C GLU A 4 1.13 -19.64 -2.23
N ASN A 5 -0.12 -20.09 -2.39
CA ASN A 5 -1.18 -19.35 -3.08
C ASN A 5 -1.92 -18.33 -2.20
N PHE A 6 -1.66 -18.33 -0.90
CA PHE A 6 -2.35 -17.43 0.04
C PHE A 6 -1.36 -16.57 0.81
N LYS A 7 -1.71 -15.30 0.98
CA LYS A 7 -1.01 -14.37 1.86
C LYS A 7 -1.92 -13.89 2.98
N THR A 8 -1.42 -13.86 4.19
CA THR A 8 -2.17 -13.44 5.37
C THR A 8 -1.65 -12.11 5.90
N LEU A 9 -2.55 -11.18 6.17
CA LEU A 9 -2.29 -10.07 7.09
C LEU A 9 -2.55 -10.58 8.51
N GLU A 10 -1.52 -10.65 9.35
CA GLU A 10 -1.68 -10.90 10.78
C GLU A 10 -1.68 -9.55 11.51
N GLY A 11 -2.88 -9.06 11.87
CA GLY A 11 -3.07 -7.80 12.59
C GLY A 11 -4.29 -7.86 13.51
N ALA A 12 -4.36 -6.94 14.48
CA ALA A 12 -5.26 -6.99 15.64
C ALA A 12 -6.78 -7.04 15.34
N PHE A 13 -7.23 -6.93 14.08
CA PHE A 13 -8.66 -6.83 13.75
C PHE A 13 -9.18 -7.60 12.52
N ALA A 14 -8.38 -8.41 11.80
CA ALA A 14 -8.95 -9.33 10.81
C ALA A 14 -7.96 -10.40 10.33
N HIS A 15 -8.42 -11.66 10.30
CA HIS A 15 -7.83 -12.70 9.46
C HIS A 15 -8.35 -12.51 8.04
N HIS A 16 -7.75 -11.60 7.27
CA HIS A 16 -8.01 -11.53 5.83
C HIS A 16 -6.95 -12.33 5.10
N GLU A 17 -7.36 -13.45 4.52
CA GLU A 17 -6.52 -14.31 3.70
C GLU A 17 -6.69 -13.89 2.24
N LEU A 18 -5.64 -13.30 1.66
CA LEU A 18 -5.60 -12.93 0.26
C LEU A 18 -5.33 -14.19 -0.57
N ASP A 19 -6.29 -14.60 -1.39
CA ASP A 19 -6.08 -15.57 -2.45
C ASP A 19 -5.37 -14.89 -3.63
N LEU A 20 -4.11 -15.27 -3.87
CA LEU A 20 -3.32 -14.71 -4.97
C LEU A 20 -3.93 -15.04 -6.34
N ASN A 21 -4.78 -16.06 -6.46
CA ASN A 21 -5.45 -16.40 -7.72
C ASN A 21 -6.43 -15.32 -8.18
N ASN A 22 -6.95 -14.51 -7.25
CA ASN A 22 -7.87 -13.42 -7.55
C ASN A 22 -7.16 -12.15 -8.08
N LEU A 23 -5.83 -12.13 -8.05
CA LEU A 23 -5.06 -11.00 -8.58
C LEU A 23 -4.99 -11.04 -10.11
N PRO A 24 -4.96 -9.87 -10.77
CA PRO A 24 -4.59 -9.78 -12.17
C PRO A 24 -3.20 -10.39 -12.43
N GLU A 25 -3.03 -11.10 -13.54
CA GLU A 25 -1.77 -11.77 -13.86
C GLU A 25 -0.58 -10.79 -13.93
N GLY A 26 -0.82 -9.58 -14.46
CA GLY A 26 0.16 -8.50 -14.49
C GLY A 26 0.61 -8.03 -13.11
N ALA A 27 -0.23 -8.17 -12.07
CA ALA A 27 0.11 -7.81 -10.70
C ALA A 27 0.92 -8.91 -10.00
N LYS A 28 0.62 -10.20 -10.27
CA LYS A 28 1.35 -11.35 -9.70
C LYS A 28 2.84 -11.37 -10.08
N ALA A 29 3.18 -10.78 -11.23
CA ALA A 29 4.55 -10.65 -11.70
C ALA A 29 5.35 -9.59 -10.94
N ILE A 30 4.71 -8.66 -10.23
CA ILE A 30 5.35 -7.52 -9.58
C ILE A 30 5.58 -7.86 -8.11
N LYS A 31 6.74 -8.45 -7.79
CA LYS A 31 7.08 -8.88 -6.43
C LYS A 31 8.09 -7.96 -5.77
N THR A 32 8.84 -7.21 -6.56
CA THR A 32 9.89 -6.31 -6.11
C THR A 32 9.69 -4.90 -6.67
N PHE A 33 10.39 -3.93 -6.10
CA PHE A 33 10.41 -2.57 -6.65
C PHE A 33 11.01 -2.57 -8.06
N GLU A 34 12.01 -3.41 -8.31
CA GLU A 34 12.67 -3.59 -9.60
C GLU A 34 11.70 -4.16 -10.65
N ASP A 35 10.82 -5.09 -10.28
CA ASP A 35 9.77 -5.59 -11.18
C ASP A 35 8.80 -4.47 -11.59
N ALA A 36 8.41 -3.62 -10.62
CA ALA A 36 7.56 -2.46 -10.89
C ALA A 36 8.26 -1.47 -11.81
N CYS A 37 9.56 -1.24 -11.58
CA CYS A 37 10.39 -0.39 -12.42
C CYS A 37 10.49 -0.93 -13.85
N ALA A 38 10.75 -2.23 -14.00
CA ALA A 38 10.85 -2.90 -15.29
C ALA A 38 9.54 -2.82 -16.08
N LYS A 39 8.38 -3.01 -15.42
CA LYS A 39 7.07 -2.86 -16.06
C LYS A 39 6.83 -1.44 -16.57
N LEU A 40 7.29 -0.43 -15.84
CA LEU A 40 7.11 0.98 -16.21
C LEU A 40 8.24 1.54 -17.09
N GLY A 41 9.32 0.79 -17.32
CA GLY A 41 10.50 1.25 -18.04
C GLY A 41 11.27 2.37 -17.31
N VAL A 42 11.23 2.41 -15.98
CA VAL A 42 11.98 3.36 -15.16
C VAL A 42 13.24 2.73 -14.58
N ASP A 43 14.29 3.52 -14.36
CA ASP A 43 15.54 3.05 -13.77
C ASP A 43 15.36 2.86 -12.24
N PRO A 44 15.56 1.65 -11.69
CA PRO A 44 15.40 1.40 -10.26
C PRO A 44 16.43 2.14 -9.39
N THR A 45 17.52 2.64 -9.97
CA THR A 45 18.55 3.41 -9.25
C THR A 45 18.29 4.92 -9.26
N ALA A 46 17.39 5.39 -10.12
CA ALA A 46 17.02 6.80 -10.24
C ALA A 46 16.02 7.19 -9.12
N LEU A 47 16.49 7.19 -7.88
CA LEU A 47 15.74 7.59 -6.70
C LEU A 47 15.82 9.12 -6.48
N PRO A 48 14.89 9.73 -5.71
CA PRO A 48 14.93 11.15 -5.39
C PRO A 48 16.23 11.56 -4.68
N GLU A 49 16.76 12.73 -5.03
CA GLU A 49 17.86 13.33 -4.28
C GLU A 49 17.35 13.87 -2.95
N VAL A 50 17.87 13.33 -1.83
CA VAL A 50 17.42 13.68 -0.48
C VAL A 50 18.51 14.28 0.41
N ALA A 51 19.69 14.55 -0.15
CA ALA A 51 20.86 15.02 0.61
C ALA A 51 20.64 16.34 1.35
N TYR A 52 19.71 17.18 0.87
CA TYR A 52 19.36 18.46 1.48
C TYR A 52 18.23 18.37 2.51
N LEU A 53 17.68 17.18 2.75
CA LEU A 53 16.63 16.95 3.74
C LEU A 53 17.24 16.53 5.09
N PRO A 54 16.61 16.90 6.22
CA PRO A 54 16.88 16.28 7.51
C PRO A 54 16.89 14.76 7.40
N GLN A 55 17.84 14.11 8.10
CA GLN A 55 18.08 12.67 7.99
C GLN A 55 16.81 11.84 8.25
N GLU A 56 15.96 12.28 9.19
CA GLU A 56 14.68 11.67 9.52
C GLU A 56 13.67 11.63 8.36
N PHE A 57 13.78 12.53 7.38
CA PHE A 57 12.85 12.59 6.23
C PHE A 57 13.38 11.89 4.97
N GLN A 58 14.67 11.54 4.93
CA GLN A 58 15.29 10.97 3.73
C GLN A 58 14.68 9.61 3.36
N THR A 59 14.62 8.69 4.32
CA THR A 59 14.07 7.34 4.12
C THR A 59 12.57 7.38 3.76
N PRO A 60 11.71 8.12 4.48
CA PRO A 60 10.29 8.26 4.12
C PRO A 60 10.07 8.78 2.70
N VAL A 61 10.84 9.77 2.25
CA VAL A 61 10.70 10.33 0.90
C VAL A 61 11.08 9.31 -0.18
N ILE A 62 12.17 8.58 0.01
CA ILE A 62 12.58 7.51 -0.92
C ILE A 62 11.52 6.41 -0.98
N ASN A 63 11.03 5.97 0.17
CA ASN A 63 10.02 4.91 0.24
C ASN A 63 8.68 5.36 -0.34
N HIS A 64 8.30 6.62 -0.15
CA HIS A 64 7.11 7.17 -0.80
C HIS A 64 7.24 7.17 -2.33
N TYR A 65 8.41 7.51 -2.87
CA TYR A 65 8.66 7.39 -4.30
C TYR A 65 8.51 5.95 -4.79
N LYS A 66 9.11 4.98 -4.09
CA LYS A 66 8.96 3.57 -4.43
C LYS A 66 7.49 3.12 -4.41
N ALA A 67 6.73 3.53 -3.40
CA ALA A 67 5.31 3.24 -3.29
C ALA A 67 4.48 3.84 -4.45
N MET A 68 4.82 5.04 -4.94
CA MET A 68 4.20 5.63 -6.13
C MET A 68 4.44 4.78 -7.39
N VAL A 69 5.68 4.33 -7.60
CA VAL A 69 6.05 3.48 -8.75
C VAL A 69 5.32 2.14 -8.68
N ILE A 70 5.32 1.49 -7.51
CA ILE A 70 4.63 0.21 -7.28
C ILE A 70 3.12 0.36 -7.53
N THR A 71 2.49 1.39 -6.97
CA THR A 71 1.05 1.63 -7.14
C THR A 71 0.70 1.84 -8.61
N LYS A 72 1.49 2.65 -9.32
CA LYS A 72 1.28 2.89 -10.75
C LYS A 72 1.46 1.60 -11.57
N ALA A 73 2.46 0.79 -11.25
CA ALA A 73 2.72 -0.47 -11.93
C ALA A 73 1.60 -1.49 -11.68
N LEU A 74 1.11 -1.60 -10.44
CA LEU A 74 0.03 -2.52 -10.06
C LEU A 74 -1.34 -2.11 -10.64
N ASN A 75 -1.61 -0.81 -10.75
CA ASN A 75 -2.86 -0.31 -11.33
C ASN A 75 -2.94 -0.47 -12.86
N ASP A 76 -1.80 -0.70 -13.52
CA ASP A 76 -1.73 -1.03 -14.95
C ASP A 76 -2.57 -0.11 -15.86
N GLY A 77 -2.43 1.20 -15.64
CA GLY A 77 -3.15 2.24 -16.41
C GLY A 77 -4.48 2.68 -15.79
N TRP A 78 -4.97 2.03 -14.75
CA TRP A 78 -6.08 2.55 -13.95
C TRP A 78 -5.64 3.80 -13.17
N THR A 79 -6.50 4.82 -13.17
CA THR A 79 -6.33 6.03 -12.37
C THR A 79 -7.65 6.38 -11.68
N PRO A 80 -7.63 6.79 -10.40
CA PRO A 80 -8.85 7.18 -9.71
C PRO A 80 -9.48 8.41 -10.36
N ASP A 81 -10.78 8.34 -10.64
CA ASP A 81 -11.62 9.47 -10.99
C ASP A 81 -12.24 10.04 -9.72
N TYR A 82 -11.69 11.15 -9.24
CA TYR A 82 -12.18 11.82 -8.03
C TYR A 82 -13.49 12.60 -8.23
N THR A 83 -13.97 12.71 -9.47
CA THR A 83 -15.29 13.30 -9.76
C THR A 83 -16.41 12.27 -9.71
N ASP A 84 -16.07 10.98 -9.81
CA ASP A 84 -17.01 9.87 -9.69
C ASP A 84 -17.09 9.38 -8.23
N SER A 85 -18.23 9.64 -7.58
CA SER A 85 -18.54 9.20 -6.22
C SER A 85 -18.91 7.72 -6.13
N ASP A 86 -19.29 7.08 -7.24
CA ASP A 86 -19.67 5.67 -7.30
C ASP A 86 -18.47 4.75 -7.58
N GLN A 87 -17.37 5.32 -8.08
CA GLN A 87 -16.12 4.58 -8.25
C GLN A 87 -15.46 4.29 -6.91
N TRP A 88 -15.42 3.01 -6.54
CA TRP A 88 -14.65 2.49 -5.42
C TRP A 88 -13.15 2.71 -5.62
N LYS A 89 -12.48 3.17 -4.56
CA LYS A 89 -11.05 3.45 -4.51
C LYS A 89 -10.51 2.83 -3.23
N TYR A 90 -9.50 1.98 -3.36
CA TYR A 90 -8.95 1.24 -2.22
C TYR A 90 -7.59 1.79 -1.84
N GLU A 91 -7.35 2.02 -0.55
CA GLU A 91 -6.09 2.57 -0.04
C GLU A 91 -5.43 1.59 0.91
N PRO A 92 -4.08 1.46 0.89
CA PRO A 92 -3.36 0.65 1.87
C PRO A 92 -3.69 1.12 3.28
N ARG A 93 -4.35 0.26 4.06
CA ARG A 93 -4.43 0.47 5.50
C ARG A 93 -3.15 -0.09 6.11
N PHE A 94 -2.32 0.79 6.66
CA PHE A 94 -1.13 0.40 7.41
C PHE A 94 -1.57 -0.28 8.70
N TRP A 95 -1.76 -1.59 8.64
CA TRP A 95 -1.91 -2.43 9.81
C TRP A 95 -0.53 -2.67 10.39
N MET A 96 -0.07 -1.75 11.23
CA MET A 96 1.16 -1.96 11.97
C MET A 96 0.93 -3.08 12.98
N VAL A 97 1.75 -4.13 12.91
CA VAL A 97 1.88 -5.06 14.03
C VAL A 97 2.43 -4.23 15.18
N LYS A 98 1.69 -4.18 16.29
CA LYS A 98 2.11 -3.49 17.50
C LYS A 98 3.40 -4.13 18.00
N ASP A 99 4.53 -3.44 17.86
CA ASP A 99 5.78 -3.79 18.51
C ASP A 99 6.34 -2.60 19.31
N GLU A 100 7.41 -2.83 20.08
CA GLU A 100 8.03 -1.80 20.91
C GLU A 100 8.71 -0.67 20.10
N ALA A 101 9.02 -0.90 18.82
CA ALA A 101 9.62 0.08 17.91
C ALA A 101 8.57 0.89 17.12
N ALA A 102 7.35 0.35 16.95
CA ALA A 102 6.22 0.96 16.26
C ALA A 102 4.95 0.90 17.13
N PRO A 103 4.82 1.78 18.15
CA PRO A 103 3.66 1.81 19.03
C PRO A 103 2.34 2.21 18.33
N GLY A 104 2.41 2.67 17.07
CA GLY A 104 1.28 3.07 16.24
C GLY A 104 0.53 1.90 15.60
N GLY A 105 0.08 0.92 16.40
CA GLY A 105 -0.78 -0.19 15.97
C GLY A 105 -2.22 0.21 15.59
N VAL A 106 -2.49 1.49 15.39
CA VAL A 106 -3.79 2.00 14.95
C VAL A 106 -3.55 2.80 13.67
N GLY A 107 -3.99 2.24 12.54
CA GLY A 107 -4.13 3.01 11.30
C GLY A 107 -5.06 4.21 11.53
N PHE A 108 -5.32 5.02 10.51
CA PHE A 108 -6.29 6.12 10.55
C PHE A 108 -7.71 5.62 10.92
N VAL A 109 -7.95 5.31 12.19
CA VAL A 109 -9.19 4.75 12.74
C VAL A 109 -9.93 5.90 13.42
N GLY A 110 -10.91 6.45 12.72
CA GLY A 110 -11.94 7.26 13.35
C GLY A 110 -12.92 6.36 14.07
N SER A 111 -12.95 6.41 15.40
CA SER A 111 -14.07 5.85 16.18
C SER A 111 -15.12 6.94 16.35
N GLY A 112 -16.23 6.83 15.64
CA GLY A 112 -17.39 7.70 15.79
C GLY A 112 -18.64 6.85 15.89
N CYS A 113 -19.30 6.85 17.04
CA CYS A 113 -20.53 6.09 17.26
C CYS A 113 -21.70 7.03 17.58
N VAL A 114 -22.55 7.33 16.59
CA VAL A 114 -24.00 7.49 16.81
C VAL A 114 -24.75 7.50 15.48
N GLY A 115 -25.72 6.60 15.33
CA GLY A 115 -26.88 6.79 14.46
C GLY A 115 -26.69 6.56 12.97
N TRP A 116 -25.66 7.10 12.33
CA TRP A 116 -25.38 6.97 10.89
C TRP A 116 -23.87 6.73 10.69
N ASP A 117 -23.50 5.57 10.13
CA ASP A 117 -22.11 5.24 9.80
C ASP A 117 -21.55 6.26 8.81
N THR A 118 -20.65 7.13 9.26
CA THR A 118 -19.84 7.98 8.38
C THR A 118 -18.39 7.52 8.45
N HIS A 119 -18.06 6.54 7.61
CA HIS A 119 -16.67 6.14 7.39
C HIS A 119 -16.05 7.08 6.35
N THR A 120 -15.27 8.08 6.78
CA THR A 120 -14.43 8.85 5.86
C THR A 120 -13.08 8.16 5.73
N HIS A 121 -12.82 7.53 4.58
CA HIS A 121 -11.50 6.99 4.26
C HIS A 121 -10.66 8.15 3.73
N CYS A 122 -9.58 8.49 4.45
CA CYS A 122 -8.82 9.72 4.27
C CYS A 122 -7.42 9.42 3.75
N GLY A 123 -7.32 8.86 2.55
CA GLY A 123 -6.06 8.68 1.83
C GLY A 123 -6.28 8.80 0.32
N SER A 124 -6.38 10.05 -0.17
CA SER A 124 -6.54 10.29 -1.61
C SER A 124 -5.32 9.91 -2.46
N ARG A 125 -4.21 9.46 -1.86
CA ARG A 125 -2.92 9.23 -2.52
C ARG A 125 -2.59 7.74 -2.48
N LEU A 126 -2.21 7.18 -3.63
CA LEU A 126 -1.92 5.75 -3.85
C LEU A 126 -3.16 4.82 -3.81
N CYS A 127 -4.25 5.24 -4.48
CA CYS A 127 -5.44 4.39 -4.60
C CYS A 127 -5.22 3.22 -5.57
N PHE A 128 -5.91 2.11 -5.31
CA PHE A 128 -5.96 0.92 -6.14
C PHE A 128 -7.37 0.69 -6.70
N ALA A 129 -7.42 0.04 -7.86
CA ALA A 129 -8.67 -0.30 -8.55
C ALA A 129 -9.50 -1.36 -7.82
N SER A 130 -8.87 -2.22 -7.00
CA SER A 130 -9.54 -3.30 -6.27
C SER A 130 -8.96 -3.49 -4.86
N ALA A 131 -9.75 -4.12 -3.98
CA ALA A 131 -9.33 -4.44 -2.62
C ALA A 131 -8.16 -5.43 -2.61
N GLU A 132 -8.18 -6.42 -3.50
CA GLU A 132 -7.15 -7.46 -3.62
C GLU A 132 -5.80 -6.87 -3.98
N LEU A 133 -5.76 -5.93 -4.94
CA LEU A 133 -4.53 -5.21 -5.31
C LEU A 133 -3.99 -4.39 -4.15
N CYS A 134 -4.87 -3.70 -3.43
CA CYS A 134 -4.50 -2.90 -2.26
C CYS A 134 -3.90 -3.78 -1.15
N ILE A 135 -4.56 -4.91 -0.83
CA ILE A 135 -4.08 -5.86 0.17
C ILE A 135 -2.76 -6.49 -0.28
N TYR A 136 -2.66 -6.89 -1.54
CA TYR A 136 -1.43 -7.42 -2.11
C TYR A 136 -0.27 -6.44 -1.97
N ALA A 137 -0.47 -5.18 -2.37
CA ALA A 137 0.54 -4.15 -2.26
C ALA A 137 0.99 -3.98 -0.80
N SER A 138 0.03 -3.91 0.12
CA SER A 138 0.28 -3.72 1.55
C SER A 138 1.10 -4.85 2.16
N ILE A 139 0.87 -6.12 1.75
CA ILE A 139 1.62 -7.28 2.27
C ILE A 139 2.95 -7.47 1.54
N GLN A 140 2.97 -7.34 0.22
CA GLN A 140 4.16 -7.64 -0.59
C GLN A 140 5.27 -6.60 -0.37
N PHE A 141 4.91 -5.35 -0.11
CA PHE A 141 5.82 -4.22 0.01
C PHE A 141 5.74 -3.56 1.39
N GLU A 142 5.46 -4.35 2.43
CA GLU A 142 5.30 -3.88 3.82
C GLU A 142 6.51 -3.07 4.29
N ASP A 143 7.72 -3.45 3.89
CA ASP A 143 8.98 -2.77 4.20
C ASP A 143 9.02 -1.34 3.62
N ILE A 144 8.56 -1.17 2.38
CA ILE A 144 8.45 0.13 1.74
C ILE A 144 7.36 0.95 2.43
N TYR A 145 6.20 0.35 2.72
CA TYR A 145 5.09 1.07 3.33
C TYR A 145 5.37 1.50 4.78
N SER A 146 5.94 0.62 5.59
CA SER A 146 6.37 0.92 6.97
C SER A 146 7.49 1.95 7.00
N GLY A 147 8.41 1.89 6.04
CA GLY A 147 9.49 2.86 5.90
C GLY A 147 9.06 4.26 5.46
N MET A 148 7.78 4.52 5.20
CA MET A 148 7.23 5.87 5.00
C MET A 148 6.84 6.57 6.30
N LEU A 149 6.81 5.84 7.42
CA LEU A 149 6.42 6.38 8.72
C LEU A 149 7.60 7.15 9.35
N LEU A 150 7.27 8.13 10.20
CA LEU A 150 8.21 8.93 10.99
C LEU A 150 8.30 8.43 12.43
#